data_AF-A0A2T9WQD7-F1
#
_entry.id   AF-A0A2T9WQD7-F1
#
_cell.length_a   1.000
_cell.length_b   1.000
_cell.length_c   1.000
_cell.angle_alpha   90.00
_cell.angle_beta   90.00
_cell.angle_gamma   90.00
#
_symmetry.space_group_name_H-M   'P 1'
#
loop_
_entity.id
_entity.type
_entity.pdbx_description
1 polymer ?
#
loop_
_entity_poly.entity_id
_entity_poly.type
_entity_poly.pdbx_seq_one_letter_code
_entity_poly.pdbx_strand_id
1 'polypeptide(L)'
;MIIKKSFEEHFKELLGDKYELFLEWSFKLLKKSIRINTIKVKDNINFENLKEILLSKQDHLKEKELEEISEKIDNLYNLKQNPFNLNINAKEILSRLKEYGWEIERIPFYKYGFWIKGERRDIGNTIEFQLGYYYPQEAASMIPPLALDLKKDDLVLDMAAAPGSKTTQIAMHMENEGLIIANDVSIDRIKALSENLQKMGVINTIVTMMDGRKLYKLNLKFDKI
;
A
#
# COMPACT_ATOMS: atom_id res chain seq x y z
N MET A 1 -12.14 9.38 25.95
CA MET A 1 -11.47 10.24 24.96
C MET A 1 -12.31 11.50 24.80
N ILE A 2 -11.71 12.69 24.77
CA ILE A 2 -12.48 13.95 24.65
C ILE A 2 -12.46 14.38 23.18
N ILE A 3 -13.63 14.34 22.51
CA ILE A 3 -13.79 14.91 21.17
C ILE A 3 -13.88 16.42 21.32
N LYS A 4 -13.16 17.18 20.47
CA LYS A 4 -13.26 18.64 20.47
C LYS A 4 -14.65 19.06 20.01
N LYS A 5 -15.29 19.97 20.72
CA LYS A 5 -16.63 20.49 20.38
C LYS A 5 -16.73 20.99 18.92
N SER A 6 -15.72 21.72 18.46
CA SER A 6 -15.65 22.21 17.08
C SER A 6 -15.55 21.10 16.03
N PHE A 7 -14.96 19.95 16.37
CA PHE A 7 -14.91 18.78 15.49
C PHE A 7 -16.29 18.12 15.41
N GLU A 8 -16.93 17.93 16.56
CA GLU A 8 -18.26 17.34 16.64
C GLU A 8 -19.32 18.18 15.90
N GLU A 9 -19.35 19.50 16.12
CA GLU A 9 -20.28 20.40 15.42
C GLU A 9 -20.11 20.32 13.90
N HIS A 10 -18.86 20.39 13.42
CA HIS A 10 -18.56 20.31 11.99
C HIS A 10 -18.99 18.98 11.36
N PHE A 11 -18.67 17.85 11.99
CA PHE A 11 -18.99 16.53 11.43
C PHE A 11 -20.47 16.16 11.60
N LYS A 12 -21.17 16.68 12.62
CA LYS A 12 -22.63 16.56 12.73
C LYS A 12 -23.33 17.29 11.58
N GLU A 13 -22.86 18.49 11.25
CA GLU A 13 -23.37 19.26 10.12
C GLU A 13 -23.11 18.55 8.77
N LEU A 14 -21.91 18.01 8.58
CA LEU A 14 -21.51 17.35 7.33
C LEU A 14 -22.20 15.99 7.10
N LEU A 15 -22.35 15.20 8.17
CA LEU A 15 -22.75 13.80 8.07
C LEU A 15 -24.21 13.55 8.48
N GLY A 16 -24.86 14.49 9.16
CA GLY A 16 -26.24 14.36 9.61
C GLY A 16 -26.48 13.07 10.41
N ASP A 17 -27.37 12.23 9.91
CA ASP A 17 -27.74 10.93 10.49
C ASP A 17 -26.60 9.91 10.51
N LYS A 18 -25.56 10.08 9.68
CA LYS A 18 -24.39 9.20 9.64
C LYS A 18 -23.31 9.52 10.66
N TYR A 19 -23.47 10.61 11.43
CA TYR A 19 -22.44 11.04 12.39
C TYR A 19 -22.13 9.97 13.45
N GLU A 20 -23.15 9.34 14.03
CA GLU A 20 -22.97 8.30 15.06
C GLU A 20 -22.21 7.09 14.50
N LEU A 21 -22.56 6.67 13.28
CA LEU A 21 -21.85 5.60 12.58
C LEU A 21 -20.39 5.98 12.31
N PHE A 22 -20.14 7.20 11.84
CA PHE A 22 -18.79 7.72 11.62
C PHE A 22 -17.97 7.71 12.90
N LEU A 23 -18.54 8.15 14.03
CA LEU A 23 -17.86 8.07 15.32
C LEU A 23 -17.54 6.63 15.69
N GLU A 24 -18.53 5.72 15.61
CA GLU A 24 -18.32 4.29 15.92
C GLU A 24 -17.11 3.73 15.17
N TRP A 25 -17.01 4.01 13.86
CA TRP A 25 -15.89 3.55 13.03
C TRP A 25 -14.59 4.29 13.31
N SER A 26 -14.63 5.59 13.62
CA SER A 26 -13.44 6.38 13.97
C SER A 26 -12.76 5.89 15.25
N PHE A 27 -13.51 5.23 16.14
CA PHE A 27 -12.99 4.66 17.38
C PHE A 27 -12.58 3.18 17.26
N LYS A 28 -12.87 2.50 16.15
CA LYS A 28 -12.41 1.12 15.93
C LYS A 28 -10.90 1.11 15.74
N LEU A 29 -10.25 0.14 16.38
CA LEU A 29 -8.81 -0.09 16.18
C LEU A 29 -8.55 -0.46 14.72
N LEU A 30 -7.64 0.28 14.09
CA LEU A 30 -7.20 -0.04 12.73
C LEU A 30 -6.58 -1.44 12.71
N LYS A 31 -7.06 -2.27 11.78
CA LYS A 31 -6.45 -3.57 11.50
C LYS A 31 -5.03 -3.33 10.98
N LYS A 32 -4.05 -3.96 11.61
CA LYS A 32 -2.67 -3.96 11.10
C LYS A 32 -2.65 -4.68 9.76
N SER A 33 -1.78 -4.24 8.87
CA SER A 33 -1.63 -4.86 7.56
C SER A 33 -0.20 -4.81 7.05
N ILE A 34 0.10 -5.71 6.13
CA ILE A 34 1.36 -5.81 5.40
C ILE A 34 1.08 -5.84 3.89
N ARG A 35 2.08 -5.46 3.12
CA ARG A 35 2.12 -5.62 1.66
C ARG A 35 3.31 -6.50 1.28
N ILE A 36 3.05 -7.60 0.57
CA ILE A 36 4.12 -8.45 0.00
C ILE A 36 4.91 -7.66 -1.05
N ASN A 37 6.23 -7.82 -1.06
CA ASN A 37 7.13 -7.15 -2.00
C ASN A 37 7.44 -8.05 -3.20
N THR A 38 6.76 -7.85 -4.33
CA THR A 38 6.99 -8.67 -5.54
C THR A 38 8.29 -8.34 -6.28
N ILE A 39 9.01 -7.28 -5.90
CA ILE A 39 10.39 -7.04 -6.37
C ILE A 39 11.33 -8.14 -5.84
N LYS A 40 11.10 -8.58 -4.60
CA LYS A 40 11.99 -9.48 -3.84
C LYS A 40 11.42 -10.87 -3.60
N VAL A 41 10.19 -11.13 -4.00
CA VAL A 41 9.49 -12.38 -3.71
C VAL A 41 8.75 -12.85 -4.96
N LYS A 42 8.86 -14.15 -5.28
CA LYS A 42 8.13 -14.74 -6.40
C LYS A 42 6.63 -14.69 -6.12
N ASP A 43 5.89 -14.06 -7.05
CA ASP A 43 4.44 -14.03 -7.00
C ASP A 43 3.87 -15.40 -7.39
N ASN A 44 3.31 -16.08 -6.39
CA ASN A 44 2.50 -17.27 -6.56
C ASN A 44 1.17 -17.14 -5.78
N ILE A 45 0.75 -15.90 -5.50
CA ILE A 45 -0.50 -15.58 -4.85
C ILE A 45 -1.59 -15.61 -5.91
N ASN A 46 -2.51 -16.57 -5.80
CA ASN A 46 -3.70 -16.58 -6.64
C ASN A 46 -4.57 -15.41 -6.22
N PHE A 47 -4.97 -14.53 -7.14
CA PHE A 47 -6.00 -13.54 -6.83
C PHE A 47 -7.34 -14.26 -6.98
N GLU A 48 -7.96 -14.60 -5.85
CA GLU A 48 -9.35 -15.04 -5.84
C GLU A 48 -10.19 -13.90 -6.39
N ASN A 49 -11.20 -14.22 -7.21
CA ASN A 49 -12.04 -13.21 -7.81
C ASN A 49 -12.63 -12.34 -6.69
N LEU A 50 -12.35 -11.04 -6.73
CA LEU A 50 -12.80 -10.09 -5.71
C LEU A 50 -14.31 -10.20 -5.47
N LYS A 51 -15.06 -10.58 -6.52
CA LYS A 51 -16.48 -10.91 -6.47
C LYS A 51 -16.79 -11.96 -5.39
N GLU A 52 -16.07 -13.08 -5.31
CA GLU A 52 -16.34 -14.15 -4.33
C GLU A 52 -16.05 -13.69 -2.89
N ILE A 53 -15.00 -12.89 -2.69
CA ILE A 53 -14.66 -12.33 -1.37
C ILE A 53 -15.67 -11.28 -0.93
N LEU A 54 -16.15 -10.43 -1.83
CA LEU A 54 -17.12 -9.38 -1.52
C LEU A 54 -18.55 -9.96 -1.35
N LEU A 55 -18.93 -10.95 -2.17
CA LEU A 55 -20.22 -11.63 -2.05
C LEU A 55 -20.34 -12.44 -0.75
N SER A 56 -19.26 -13.04 -0.27
CA SER A 56 -19.25 -13.76 1.02
C SER A 56 -19.35 -12.83 2.24
N LYS A 57 -19.23 -11.51 2.06
CA LYS A 57 -19.21 -10.50 3.14
C LYS A 57 -20.36 -9.47 3.08
N GLN A 58 -21.47 -9.77 2.38
CA GLN A 58 -22.61 -8.87 2.10
C GLN A 58 -22.83 -7.74 3.12
N ASP A 59 -22.86 -6.50 2.62
CA ASP A 59 -23.99 -5.57 2.79
C ASP A 59 -23.79 -4.34 1.87
N HIS A 60 -24.77 -4.05 1.00
CA HIS A 60 -25.01 -2.78 0.27
C HIS A 60 -24.46 -2.49 -1.14
N LEU A 61 -23.62 -3.31 -1.78
CA LEU A 61 -23.18 -3.07 -3.17
C LEU A 61 -23.96 -3.93 -4.18
N LYS A 62 -24.40 -3.34 -5.30
CA LYS A 62 -25.12 -4.06 -6.36
C LYS A 62 -24.15 -4.97 -7.13
N GLU A 63 -24.58 -6.16 -7.50
CA GLU A 63 -23.75 -7.19 -8.14
C GLU A 63 -22.99 -6.67 -9.38
N LYS A 64 -23.63 -5.80 -10.17
CA LYS A 64 -23.04 -5.19 -11.36
C LYS A 64 -21.91 -4.19 -11.06
N GLU A 65 -21.99 -3.44 -9.97
CA GLU A 65 -20.93 -2.52 -9.54
C GLU A 65 -19.70 -3.30 -9.05
N LEU A 66 -19.93 -4.45 -8.39
CA LEU A 66 -18.88 -5.35 -7.94
C LEU A 66 -18.11 -5.98 -9.11
N GLU A 67 -18.81 -6.32 -10.20
CA GLU A 67 -18.18 -6.84 -11.43
C GLU A 67 -17.24 -5.83 -12.07
N GLU A 68 -17.70 -4.59 -12.27
CA GLU A 68 -16.86 -3.53 -12.84
C GLU A 68 -15.63 -3.20 -11.97
N ILE A 69 -15.79 -3.23 -10.64
CA ILE A 69 -14.69 -3.00 -9.70
C ILE A 69 -13.70 -4.17 -9.73
N SER A 70 -14.20 -5.41 -9.77
CA SER A 70 -13.34 -6.60 -9.85
C SER A 70 -12.50 -6.59 -11.12
N GLU A 71 -13.11 -6.38 -12.29
CA GLU A 71 -12.37 -6.39 -13.56
C GLU A 71 -11.28 -5.31 -13.62
N LYS A 72 -11.56 -4.11 -13.12
CA LYS A 72 -10.54 -3.03 -13.06
C LYS A 72 -9.37 -3.44 -12.18
N ILE A 73 -9.66 -4.03 -11.02
CA ILE A 73 -8.66 -4.49 -10.06
C ILE A 73 -7.86 -5.68 -10.60
N ASP A 74 -8.50 -6.61 -11.29
CA ASP A 74 -7.84 -7.76 -11.92
C ASP A 74 -6.86 -7.31 -13.02
N ASN A 75 -7.26 -6.34 -13.84
CA ASN A 75 -6.40 -5.75 -14.87
C ASN A 75 -5.18 -5.00 -14.30
N LEU A 76 -5.31 -4.40 -13.11
CA LEU A 76 -4.22 -3.73 -12.39
C LEU A 76 -3.11 -4.69 -11.93
N TYR A 77 -3.35 -6.01 -11.88
CA TYR A 77 -2.41 -7.00 -11.33
C TYR A 77 -1.66 -7.86 -12.34
N ASN A 78 -1.69 -7.50 -13.64
CA ASN A 78 -0.89 -8.15 -14.69
C ASN A 78 0.61 -7.76 -14.63
N LEU A 79 1.22 -7.92 -13.45
CA LEU A 79 2.65 -7.72 -13.25
C LEU A 79 3.41 -8.96 -13.77
N LYS A 80 4.36 -8.77 -14.68
CA LYS A 80 5.37 -9.79 -14.98
C LYS A 80 6.43 -9.73 -13.88
N GLN A 81 7.19 -10.81 -13.69
CA GLN A 81 8.23 -10.82 -12.65
C GLN A 81 9.54 -10.23 -13.18
N ASN A 82 10.26 -9.58 -12.28
CA ASN A 82 11.51 -8.86 -12.50
C ASN A 82 12.76 -9.76 -12.27
N PRO A 83 14.00 -9.35 -12.66
CA PRO A 83 15.13 -10.24 -12.95
C PRO A 83 15.91 -10.75 -11.73
N PHE A 84 15.45 -10.48 -10.50
CA PHE A 84 16.10 -11.06 -9.33
C PHE A 84 15.77 -12.55 -9.26
N ASN A 85 16.78 -13.40 -9.48
CA ASN A 85 16.64 -14.86 -9.38
C ASN A 85 16.44 -15.28 -7.92
N LEU A 86 15.19 -15.19 -7.45
CA LEU A 86 14.83 -15.35 -6.04
C LEU A 86 14.30 -16.74 -5.76
N ASN A 87 14.69 -17.34 -4.63
CA ASN A 87 14.28 -18.70 -4.26
C ASN A 87 13.07 -18.77 -3.32
N ILE A 88 12.50 -17.64 -2.91
CA ILE A 88 11.38 -17.61 -1.94
C ILE A 88 10.07 -17.14 -2.58
N ASN A 89 9.00 -17.82 -2.20
CA ASN A 89 7.65 -17.60 -2.71
C ASN A 89 6.78 -16.81 -1.74
N ALA A 90 5.85 -16.02 -2.26
CA ALA A 90 4.97 -15.20 -1.43
C ALA A 90 4.07 -16.03 -0.50
N LYS A 91 3.54 -17.17 -0.97
CA LYS A 91 2.80 -18.12 -0.11
C LYS A 91 3.65 -18.67 1.05
N GLU A 92 4.96 -18.86 0.84
CA GLU A 92 5.87 -19.34 1.89
C GLU A 92 6.08 -18.28 2.98
N ILE A 93 6.26 -17.01 2.58
CA ILE A 93 6.29 -15.88 3.53
C ILE A 93 5.03 -15.85 4.40
N LEU A 94 3.86 -15.99 3.78
CA LEU A 94 2.59 -16.01 4.50
C LEU A 94 2.48 -17.22 5.44
N SER A 95 3.01 -18.40 5.07
CA SER A 95 3.07 -19.57 5.95
C SER A 95 3.92 -19.31 7.19
N ARG A 96 5.14 -18.78 7.01
CA ARG A 96 6.06 -18.47 8.11
C ARG A 96 5.46 -17.45 9.09
N LEU A 97 4.79 -16.43 8.56
CA LEU A 97 4.08 -15.46 9.40
C LEU A 97 2.95 -16.11 10.22
N LYS A 98 2.24 -17.12 9.68
CA LYS A 98 1.26 -17.90 10.45
C LYS A 98 1.92 -18.75 11.54
N GLU A 99 3.07 -19.36 11.26
CA GLU A 99 3.86 -20.11 12.24
C GLU A 99 4.34 -19.23 13.41
N TYR A 100 4.57 -17.94 13.15
CA TYR A 100 4.86 -16.93 14.18
C TYR A 100 3.64 -16.51 15.02
N GLY A 101 2.46 -17.09 14.76
CA GLY A 101 1.23 -16.85 15.53
C GLY A 101 0.35 -15.71 15.00
N TRP A 102 0.56 -15.27 13.76
CA TRP A 102 -0.34 -14.30 13.13
C TRP A 102 -1.43 -14.98 12.28
N GLU A 103 -2.68 -14.63 12.54
CA GLU A 103 -3.78 -14.81 11.61
C GLU A 103 -3.59 -13.85 10.44
N ILE A 104 -3.71 -14.36 9.21
CA ILE A 104 -3.52 -13.57 8.00
C ILE A 104 -4.76 -13.68 7.13
N GLU A 105 -5.33 -12.51 6.81
CA GLU A 105 -6.51 -12.37 5.98
C GLU A 105 -6.15 -11.46 4.80
N ARG A 106 -6.51 -11.83 3.57
CA ARG A 106 -6.24 -10.97 2.41
C ARG A 106 -7.10 -9.71 2.45
N ILE A 107 -6.51 -8.57 2.06
CA ILE A 107 -7.25 -7.35 1.78
C ILE A 107 -7.97 -7.52 0.44
N PRO A 108 -9.31 -7.44 0.39
CA PRO A 108 -10.07 -7.77 -0.81
C PRO A 108 -9.58 -6.99 -2.04
N PHE A 109 -9.51 -5.67 -1.94
CA PHE A 109 -9.16 -4.81 -3.08
C PHE A 109 -7.69 -4.89 -3.51
N TYR A 110 -6.83 -5.64 -2.80
CA TYR A 110 -5.40 -5.70 -3.13
C TYR A 110 -4.76 -7.08 -3.02
N LYS A 111 -4.29 -7.60 -4.17
CA LYS A 111 -3.64 -8.91 -4.30
C LYS A 111 -2.50 -9.15 -3.33
N TYR A 112 -1.67 -8.13 -3.11
CA TYR A 112 -0.46 -8.25 -2.30
C TYR A 112 -0.65 -7.72 -0.88
N GLY A 113 -1.84 -7.23 -0.54
CA GLY A 113 -2.19 -6.68 0.77
C GLY A 113 -2.84 -7.72 1.68
N PHE A 114 -2.39 -7.80 2.92
CA PHE A 114 -2.94 -8.71 3.92
C PHE A 114 -3.13 -8.01 5.27
N TRP A 115 -4.29 -8.15 5.88
CA TRP A 115 -4.49 -7.87 7.29
C TRP A 115 -3.83 -8.94 8.14
N ILE A 116 -3.27 -8.51 9.25
CA ILE A 116 -2.65 -9.38 10.24
C ILE A 116 -3.32 -9.18 11.59
N LYS A 117 -3.59 -10.28 12.29
CA LYS A 117 -4.17 -10.29 13.63
C LYS A 117 -3.40 -11.29 14.50
N GLY A 118 -3.21 -10.96 15.76
CA GLY A 118 -2.48 -11.79 16.71
C GLY A 118 -2.02 -10.99 17.91
N GLU A 119 -1.63 -11.68 18.97
CA GLU A 119 -1.14 -11.06 20.21
C GLU A 119 0.25 -10.44 20.01
N ARG A 120 1.06 -11.04 19.14
CA ARG A 120 2.40 -10.59 18.78
C ARG A 120 2.35 -9.24 18.05
N ARG A 121 3.10 -8.25 18.54
CA ARG A 121 3.04 -6.85 18.03
C ARG A 121 4.21 -6.44 17.14
N ASP A 122 5.29 -7.19 17.12
CA ASP A 122 6.58 -6.88 16.51
C ASP A 122 6.72 -7.44 15.09
N ILE A 123 5.76 -7.12 14.22
CA ILE A 123 5.84 -7.49 12.78
C ILE A 123 7.10 -6.90 12.12
N GLY A 124 7.64 -5.79 12.63
CA GLY A 124 8.93 -5.23 12.18
C GLY A 124 10.18 -6.00 12.67
N ASN A 125 10.01 -7.11 13.40
CA ASN A 125 11.09 -7.89 13.99
C ASN A 125 11.08 -9.35 13.51
N THR A 126 10.79 -9.55 12.22
CA THR A 126 10.95 -10.85 11.56
C THR A 126 12.08 -10.78 10.55
N ILE A 127 12.70 -11.93 10.25
CA ILE A 127 13.77 -12.02 9.24
C ILE A 127 13.25 -11.56 7.88
N GLU A 128 12.02 -11.93 7.55
CA GLU A 128 11.35 -11.54 6.30
C GLU A 128 11.18 -10.03 6.17
N PHE A 129 10.87 -9.33 7.28
CA PHE A 129 10.84 -7.86 7.27
C PHE A 129 12.24 -7.27 7.06
N GLN A 130 13.25 -7.79 7.77
CA GLN A 130 14.64 -7.30 7.62
C GLN A 130 15.19 -7.50 6.21
N LEU A 131 14.79 -8.60 5.54
CA LEU A 131 15.13 -8.88 4.15
C LEU A 131 14.31 -8.08 3.13
N GLY A 132 13.26 -7.39 3.58
CA GLY A 132 12.37 -6.58 2.74
C GLY A 132 11.39 -7.40 1.90
N TYR A 133 10.97 -8.58 2.37
CA TYR A 133 9.98 -9.42 1.69
C TYR A 133 8.55 -8.90 1.80
N TYR A 134 8.29 -8.03 2.78
CA TYR A 134 7.05 -7.29 2.89
C TYR A 134 7.27 -5.93 3.56
N TYR A 135 6.28 -5.06 3.44
CA TYR A 135 6.25 -3.75 4.07
C TYR A 135 5.00 -3.63 4.98
N PRO A 136 5.13 -3.30 6.27
CA PRO A 136 3.99 -2.92 7.12
C PRO A 136 3.37 -1.61 6.63
N GLN A 137 2.19 -1.70 6.04
CA GLN A 137 1.49 -0.56 5.43
C GLN A 137 0.02 -0.66 5.79
N GLU A 138 -0.60 0.47 6.14
CA GLU A 138 -2.04 0.53 6.38
C GLU A 138 -2.81 0.27 5.07
N ALA A 139 -3.89 -0.51 5.13
CA ALA A 139 -4.70 -0.87 3.98
C ALA A 139 -5.15 0.34 3.14
N ALA A 140 -5.62 1.42 3.78
CA ALA A 140 -6.03 2.63 3.09
C ALA A 140 -4.87 3.32 2.33
N SER A 141 -3.65 3.24 2.86
CA SER A 141 -2.45 3.79 2.22
C SER A 141 -2.03 3.01 0.96
N MET A 142 -2.59 1.82 0.73
CA MET A 142 -2.34 1.02 -0.47
C MET A 142 -3.17 1.43 -1.67
N ILE A 143 -4.28 2.17 -1.46
CA ILE A 143 -5.22 2.54 -2.52
C ILE A 143 -4.65 3.57 -3.50
N PRO A 144 -3.98 4.67 -3.06
CA PRO A 144 -3.54 5.70 -4.00
C PRO A 144 -2.62 5.19 -5.11
N PRO A 145 -1.57 4.38 -4.85
CA PRO A 145 -0.74 3.81 -5.92
C PRO A 145 -1.50 2.91 -6.89
N LEU A 146 -2.55 2.22 -6.43
CA LEU A 146 -3.41 1.40 -7.31
C LEU A 146 -4.28 2.28 -8.21
N ALA A 147 -4.76 3.40 -7.70
CA ALA A 147 -5.58 4.34 -8.47
C ALA A 147 -4.80 5.12 -9.53
N LEU A 148 -3.46 5.15 -9.45
CA LEU A 148 -2.61 5.88 -10.39
C LEU A 148 -2.49 5.21 -11.78
N ASP A 149 -2.93 3.96 -11.95
CA ASP A 149 -2.78 3.21 -13.22
C ASP A 149 -1.35 3.30 -13.79
N LEU A 150 -0.40 2.85 -12.96
CA LEU A 150 1.03 2.95 -13.21
C LEU A 150 1.47 2.06 -14.37
N LYS A 151 2.30 2.62 -15.27
CA LYS A 151 3.02 1.87 -16.30
C LYS A 151 4.48 1.72 -15.94
N LYS A 152 5.12 0.67 -16.45
CA LYS A 152 6.51 0.35 -16.19
C LYS A 152 7.48 1.48 -16.56
N ASP A 153 7.20 2.16 -17.67
CA ASP A 153 8.02 3.20 -18.25
C ASP A 153 7.65 4.62 -17.80
N ASP A 154 6.64 4.77 -16.92
CA ASP A 154 6.20 6.09 -16.43
C ASP A 154 7.35 6.84 -15.72
N LEU A 155 7.37 8.17 -15.88
CA LEU A 155 8.09 9.08 -15.00
C LEU A 155 7.13 9.57 -13.89
N VAL A 156 7.33 9.09 -12.66
CA VAL A 156 6.42 9.33 -11.53
C VAL A 156 7.04 10.29 -10.51
N LEU A 157 6.24 11.21 -9.98
CA LEU A 157 6.61 12.03 -8.83
C LEU A 157 5.87 11.53 -7.58
N ASP A 158 6.59 11.24 -6.51
CA ASP A 158 6.01 11.11 -5.16
C ASP A 158 6.44 12.34 -4.35
N MET A 159 5.56 13.34 -4.25
CA MET A 159 5.92 14.68 -3.75
C MET A 159 6.25 14.72 -2.24
N ALA A 160 5.69 13.80 -1.45
CA ALA A 160 5.83 13.72 0.00
C ALA A 160 6.08 12.26 0.42
N ALA A 161 7.16 11.71 -0.11
CA ALA A 161 7.42 10.29 -0.20
C ALA A 161 7.72 9.62 1.14
N ALA A 162 8.30 10.32 2.11
CA ALA A 162 8.77 9.66 3.32
C ALA A 162 7.60 9.14 4.19
N PRO A 163 7.73 7.96 4.84
CA PRO A 163 8.91 7.11 4.91
C PRO A 163 9.07 6.11 3.76
N GLY A 164 8.28 6.19 2.68
CA GLY A 164 8.48 5.40 1.45
C GLY A 164 7.47 4.28 1.20
N SER A 165 6.39 4.17 2.00
CA SER A 165 5.42 3.08 1.84
C SER A 165 4.73 3.11 0.47
N LYS A 166 4.31 4.29 0.00
CA LYS A 166 3.71 4.48 -1.33
C LYS A 166 4.76 4.41 -2.43
N THR A 167 5.90 5.07 -2.27
CA THR A 167 7.02 5.02 -3.24
C THR A 167 7.45 3.59 -3.55
N THR A 168 7.62 2.76 -2.52
CA THR A 168 7.99 1.35 -2.70
C THR A 168 6.86 0.53 -3.35
N GLN A 169 5.60 0.93 -3.18
CA GLN A 169 4.48 0.32 -3.89
C GLN A 169 4.49 0.71 -5.38
N ILE A 170 4.73 1.99 -5.67
CA ILE A 170 4.85 2.52 -7.03
C ILE A 170 5.96 1.76 -7.76
N ALA A 171 7.16 1.67 -7.17
CA ALA A 171 8.28 0.92 -7.73
C ALA A 171 7.95 -0.57 -7.98
N MET A 172 7.17 -1.17 -7.09
CA MET A 172 6.73 -2.56 -7.23
C MET A 172 5.79 -2.75 -8.42
N HIS A 173 4.84 -1.84 -8.64
CA HIS A 173 3.94 -1.87 -9.81
C HIS A 173 4.62 -1.49 -11.12
N MET A 174 5.62 -0.62 -11.07
CA MET A 174 6.47 -0.30 -12.21
C MET A 174 7.53 -1.39 -12.48
N GLU A 175 7.57 -2.45 -11.69
CA GLU A 175 8.58 -3.51 -11.77
C GLU A 175 10.01 -2.94 -11.82
N ASN A 176 10.34 -1.96 -10.97
CA ASN A 176 11.63 -1.24 -10.98
C ASN A 176 12.08 -0.74 -12.39
N GLU A 177 11.18 -0.55 -13.34
CA GLU A 177 11.44 0.10 -14.62
C GLU A 177 11.05 1.59 -14.55
N GLY A 178 11.36 2.39 -15.58
CA GLY A 178 11.03 3.81 -15.59
C GLY A 178 11.80 4.61 -14.53
N LEU A 179 11.20 5.69 -14.02
CA LEU A 179 11.84 6.54 -13.02
C LEU A 179 10.85 7.14 -12.03
N ILE A 180 11.20 7.10 -10.75
CA ILE A 180 10.46 7.73 -9.66
C ILE A 180 11.30 8.86 -9.08
N ILE A 181 10.73 10.06 -8.98
CA ILE A 181 11.28 11.15 -8.17
C ILE A 181 10.57 11.11 -6.82
N ALA A 182 11.25 10.68 -5.78
CA ALA A 182 10.73 10.62 -4.42
C ALA A 182 11.21 11.84 -3.64
N ASN A 183 10.32 12.80 -3.39
CA ASN A 183 10.63 14.05 -2.70
C ASN A 183 10.10 14.03 -1.27
N ASP A 184 10.86 14.55 -0.31
CA ASP A 184 10.33 14.96 0.98
C ASP A 184 11.02 16.24 1.44
N VAL A 185 10.30 17.14 2.12
CA VAL A 185 10.86 18.42 2.56
C VAL A 185 11.77 18.29 3.79
N SER A 186 11.66 17.17 4.53
CA SER A 186 12.36 16.95 5.79
C SER A 186 13.56 16.02 5.64
N ILE A 187 14.75 16.53 5.98
CA ILE A 187 16.00 15.75 5.95
C ILE A 187 15.95 14.50 6.86
N ASP A 188 15.35 14.63 8.04
CA ASP A 188 15.24 13.51 8.99
C ASP A 188 14.37 12.38 8.43
N ARG A 189 13.34 12.75 7.66
CA ARG A 189 12.43 11.78 7.03
C ARG A 189 13.03 11.16 5.77
N ILE A 190 13.93 11.85 5.08
CA ILE A 190 14.68 11.32 3.92
C ILE A 190 15.55 10.13 4.30
N LYS A 191 16.11 10.11 5.50
CA LYS A 191 16.89 8.95 5.98
C LYS A 191 16.04 7.70 6.01
N ALA A 192 14.86 7.77 6.65
CA ALA A 192 13.91 6.65 6.72
C ALA A 192 13.41 6.23 5.33
N LEU A 193 13.17 7.20 4.43
CA LEU A 193 12.82 6.93 3.03
C LEU A 193 13.92 6.12 2.33
N SER A 194 15.17 6.58 2.42
CA SER A 194 16.31 5.94 1.76
C SER A 194 16.56 4.53 2.28
N GLU A 195 16.50 4.33 3.61
CA GLU A 195 16.64 3.02 4.25
C GLU A 195 15.54 2.06 3.79
N ASN A 196 14.29 2.51 3.69
CA ASN A 196 13.19 1.69 3.22
C ASN A 196 13.28 1.36 1.73
N LEU A 197 13.68 2.30 0.88
CA LEU A 197 13.90 2.04 -0.55
C LEU A 197 14.98 0.97 -0.76
N GLN A 198 16.11 1.10 -0.07
CA GLN A 198 17.19 0.11 -0.11
C GLN A 198 16.73 -1.26 0.40
N LYS A 199 16.09 -1.29 1.58
CA LYS A 199 15.55 -2.53 2.17
C LYS A 199 14.57 -3.21 1.23
N MET A 200 13.73 -2.45 0.53
CA MET A 200 12.73 -3.00 -0.40
C MET A 200 13.30 -3.36 -1.77
N GLY A 201 14.57 -3.06 -2.05
CA GLY A 201 15.21 -3.36 -3.34
C GLY A 201 14.74 -2.47 -4.48
N VAL A 202 14.33 -1.23 -4.16
CA VAL A 202 13.93 -0.25 -5.15
C VAL A 202 15.17 0.36 -5.80
N ILE A 203 15.26 0.30 -7.13
CA ILE A 203 16.43 0.75 -7.88
C ILE A 203 16.16 1.87 -8.88
N ASN A 204 14.89 2.15 -9.19
CA ASN A 204 14.45 3.14 -10.18
C ASN A 204 14.01 4.46 -9.54
N THR A 205 14.61 4.86 -8.40
CA THR A 205 14.17 6.04 -7.64
C THR A 205 15.31 7.01 -7.37
N ILE A 206 15.07 8.30 -7.63
CA ILE A 206 15.90 9.42 -7.19
C ILE A 206 15.23 10.07 -5.98
N VAL A 207 15.95 10.14 -4.86
CA VAL A 207 15.48 10.83 -3.66
C VAL A 207 15.90 12.30 -3.73
N THR A 208 14.94 13.20 -3.52
CA THR A 208 15.16 14.65 -3.53
C THR A 208 14.67 15.30 -2.24
N MET A 209 15.28 16.44 -1.90
CA MET A 209 14.87 17.27 -0.76
C MET A 209 14.50 18.66 -1.25
N MET A 210 13.24 18.86 -1.57
CA MET A 210 12.74 20.14 -2.07
C MET A 210 11.39 20.48 -1.43
N ASP A 211 11.13 21.79 -1.34
CA ASP A 211 9.76 22.28 -1.19
C ASP A 211 8.97 21.84 -2.43
N GLY A 212 7.89 21.08 -2.24
CA GLY A 212 7.07 20.55 -3.34
C GLY A 212 6.59 21.62 -4.31
N ARG A 213 6.38 22.85 -3.81
CA ARG A 213 5.99 24.02 -4.63
C ARG A 213 7.08 24.46 -5.61
N LYS A 214 8.32 23.99 -5.45
CA LYS A 214 9.49 24.33 -6.29
C LYS A 214 9.89 23.21 -7.24
N LEU A 215 9.19 22.07 -7.24
CA LEU A 215 9.53 20.93 -8.11
C LEU A 215 9.36 21.22 -9.61
N TYR A 216 8.54 22.22 -9.98
CA TYR A 216 8.44 22.68 -11.37
C TYR A 216 9.80 23.10 -11.97
N LYS A 217 10.77 23.48 -11.12
CA LYS A 217 12.13 23.86 -11.54
C LYS A 217 12.94 22.71 -12.12
N LEU A 218 12.54 21.46 -11.88
CA LEU A 218 13.17 20.30 -12.50
C LEU A 218 12.92 20.28 -14.02
N ASN A 219 11.94 21.04 -14.53
CA ASN A 219 11.56 21.09 -15.94
C ASN A 219 11.25 19.69 -16.52
N LEU A 220 10.67 18.84 -15.68
CA LEU A 220 10.21 17.49 -16.02
C LEU A 220 8.69 17.49 -16.17
N LYS A 221 8.21 16.74 -17.15
CA LYS A 221 6.80 16.41 -17.30
C LYS A 221 6.59 15.00 -16.78
N PHE A 222 5.90 14.88 -15.65
CA PHE A 222 5.58 13.60 -15.03
C PHE A 222 4.37 12.97 -15.70
N ASP A 223 4.39 11.65 -15.87
CA ASP A 223 3.25 10.87 -16.32
C ASP A 223 2.22 10.69 -15.20
N LYS A 224 2.69 10.61 -13.94
CA LYS A 224 1.88 10.50 -12.71
C LYS A 224 2.51 11.31 -11.56
N ILE A 225 1.68 11.84 -10.65
CA ILE A 225 2.07 12.60 -9.45
C ILE A 225 1.24 12.13 -8.25
#